data_AF-A0AAV3RX25-F1
#
_entry.id   AF-A0AAV3RX25-F1
#
_cell.length_a   1.000
_cell.length_b   1.000
_cell.length_c   1.000
_cell.angle_alpha   90.00
_cell.angle_beta   90.00
_cell.angle_gamma   90.00
#
_symmetry.space_group_name_H-M   'P 1'
#
loop_
_entity.id
_entity.type
_entity.pdbx_description
1 polymer ?
#
loop_
_entity_poly.entity_id
_entity_poly.type
_entity_poly.pdbx_seq_one_letter_code
_entity_poly.pdbx_strand_id
1 'polypeptide(L)'
;MTTPYFTHRITCFPSIKLLAVDPNRAMLAIADMMRKKITMPAHLMYDGKDPDLFEHFSGVAQRLGVYTADDYADILEFLIGRWKLEKIEGGLNGEGRNAQDFVCGLARRIRKLQERAVERANKLGPRGLKFSWIFNNEVAL
;
A
#
# COMPACT_ATOMS: atom_id res chain seq x y z
N MET A 1 13.94 -3.90 -11.71
CA MET A 1 14.69 -2.77 -11.09
C MET A 1 13.79 -2.11 -10.07
N THR A 2 13.82 -2.60 -8.84
CA THR A 2 13.13 -2.01 -7.70
C THR A 2 13.88 -0.73 -7.30
N THR A 3 13.21 0.41 -7.39
CA THR A 3 13.85 1.70 -7.13
C THR A 3 14.31 1.81 -5.66
N PRO A 4 15.57 2.19 -5.39
CA PRO A 4 16.13 2.25 -4.02
C PRO A 4 15.53 3.35 -3.13
N TYR A 5 14.58 4.13 -3.63
CA TYR A 5 13.95 5.25 -2.89
C TYR A 5 12.85 4.78 -1.92
N PHE A 6 12.18 3.65 -2.20
CA PHE A 6 11.10 3.14 -1.35
C PHE A 6 11.66 2.46 -0.08
N THR A 7 12.77 1.72 -0.23
CA THR A 7 13.47 1.07 0.88
C THR A 7 14.15 2.07 1.82
N HIS A 8 14.71 3.18 1.32
CA HIS A 8 15.35 4.19 2.17
C HIS A 8 14.37 5.00 3.04
N ARG A 9 13.14 5.27 2.58
CA ARG A 9 12.13 5.95 3.42
C ARG A 9 11.45 5.03 4.42
N ILE A 10 11.28 3.74 4.10
CA ILE A 10 10.70 2.77 5.04
C ILE A 10 11.72 2.34 6.10
N THR A 11 13.03 2.33 5.79
CA THR A 11 14.07 2.15 6.81
C THR A 11 14.25 3.36 7.72
N CYS A 12 13.83 4.56 7.29
CA CYS A 12 13.72 5.75 8.12
C CYS A 12 12.34 5.94 8.77
N PHE A 13 11.35 5.10 8.45
CA PHE A 13 10.13 4.97 9.25
C PHE A 13 10.59 4.57 10.67
N PRO A 14 10.06 5.17 11.74
CA PRO A 14 10.71 5.23 13.05
C PRO A 14 10.58 3.90 13.79
N SER A 15 11.22 2.84 13.32
CA SER A 15 10.70 1.50 13.66
C SER A 15 11.53 0.80 14.73
N ILE A 16 12.84 0.66 14.63
CA ILE A 16 13.54 -0.23 15.58
C ILE A 16 13.79 0.43 16.93
N LYS A 17 14.31 1.66 16.95
CA LYS A 17 14.60 2.35 18.22
C LYS A 17 13.34 2.79 18.95
N LEU A 18 12.28 3.17 18.23
CA LEU A 18 11.03 3.62 18.85
C LEU A 18 10.26 2.44 19.47
N LEU A 19 10.21 1.28 18.80
CA LEU A 19 9.62 0.05 19.35
C LEU A 19 10.34 -0.41 20.63
N ALA A 20 11.64 -0.16 20.76
CA ALA A 20 12.41 -0.49 21.97
C ALA A 20 12.16 0.47 23.15
N VAL A 21 11.76 1.72 22.87
CA VAL A 21 11.54 2.76 23.90
C VAL A 21 10.06 2.83 24.31
N ASP A 22 9.13 2.77 23.35
CA ASP A 22 7.69 2.79 23.60
C ASP A 22 6.94 1.93 22.57
N PRO A 23 6.74 0.62 22.86
CA PRO A 23 6.06 -0.29 21.93
C PRO A 23 4.58 0.06 21.74
N ASN A 24 3.92 0.63 22.74
CA ASN A 24 2.49 0.95 22.67
C ASN A 24 2.20 2.07 21.68
N ARG A 25 2.89 3.21 21.83
CA ARG A 25 2.68 4.36 20.93
C ARG A 25 3.17 4.06 19.52
N ALA A 26 4.26 3.32 19.38
CA ALA A 26 4.75 2.88 18.07
C ALA A 26 3.69 2.01 17.35
N MET A 27 3.04 1.09 18.07
CA MET A 27 2.00 0.24 17.49
C MET A 27 0.74 1.00 17.10
N LEU A 28 0.31 1.94 17.93
CA LEU A 28 -0.81 2.82 17.59
C LEU A 28 -0.51 3.69 16.37
N ALA A 29 0.70 4.25 16.27
CA ALA A 29 1.10 5.07 15.13
C ALA A 29 1.16 4.25 13.83
N ILE A 30 1.70 3.03 13.87
CA ILE A 30 1.72 2.13 12.71
C ILE A 30 0.29 1.78 12.30
N ALA A 31 -0.59 1.44 13.25
CA ALA A 31 -1.99 1.16 12.93
C ALA A 31 -2.72 2.38 12.35
N ASP A 32 -2.47 3.59 12.85
CA ASP A 32 -3.07 4.82 12.34
C ASP A 32 -2.61 5.14 10.90
N MET A 33 -1.31 5.01 10.63
CA MET A 33 -0.75 5.16 9.28
C MET A 33 -1.36 4.13 8.31
N MET A 34 -1.55 2.89 8.75
CA MET A 34 -2.17 1.85 7.93
C MET A 34 -3.67 2.07 7.73
N ARG A 35 -4.39 2.64 8.71
CA ARG A 35 -5.81 3.04 8.56
C ARG A 35 -5.99 4.17 7.55
N LYS A 36 -5.09 5.15 7.57
CA LYS A 36 -5.08 6.27 6.61
C LYS A 36 -4.71 5.83 5.19
N LYS A 37 -4.22 4.60 5.04
CA LYS A 37 -3.59 4.04 3.84
C LYS A 37 -2.33 4.84 3.47
N ILE A 38 -1.32 4.15 2.94
CA ILE A 38 -0.15 4.85 2.39
C ILE A 38 -0.58 5.45 1.06
N THR A 39 -1.04 6.70 1.10
CA THR A 39 -1.36 7.47 -0.11
C THR A 39 -0.11 7.57 -0.96
N MET A 40 -0.22 7.16 -2.23
CA MET A 40 0.89 7.27 -3.17
C MET A 40 1.34 8.73 -3.27
N PRO A 41 2.65 9.03 -3.25
CA PRO A 41 3.12 10.42 -3.29
C PRO A 41 2.65 11.16 -4.55
N ALA A 42 2.34 10.41 -5.62
CA ALA A 42 1.86 10.91 -6.90
C ALA A 42 0.33 10.78 -7.07
N HIS A 43 -0.44 10.60 -5.99
CA HIS A 43 -1.91 10.47 -6.09
C HIS A 43 -2.61 11.73 -6.62
N LEU A 44 -1.96 12.89 -6.57
CA LEU A 44 -2.44 14.17 -7.12
C LEU A 44 -1.85 14.48 -8.49
N MET A 45 -1.46 13.45 -9.26
CA MET A 45 -0.98 13.66 -10.63
C MET A 45 -2.08 14.25 -11.50
N TYR A 46 -1.74 15.33 -12.21
CA TYR A 46 -2.65 16.05 -13.09
C TYR A 46 -1.89 16.55 -14.33
N ASP A 47 -2.45 16.34 -15.51
CA ASP A 47 -1.85 16.73 -16.80
C ASP A 47 -2.51 17.96 -17.44
N GLY A 48 -3.46 18.61 -16.74
CA GLY A 48 -4.21 19.74 -17.27
C GLY A 48 -5.49 19.37 -18.02
N LYS A 49 -5.78 18.07 -18.22
CA LYS A 49 -6.97 17.60 -18.96
C LYS A 49 -7.77 16.59 -18.16
N ASP A 50 -7.08 15.64 -17.55
CA ASP A 50 -7.70 14.51 -16.87
C ASP A 50 -7.60 14.66 -15.34
N PRO A 51 -8.72 14.90 -14.63
CA PRO A 51 -8.71 15.02 -13.18
C PRO A 51 -8.41 13.69 -12.46
N ASP A 52 -8.65 12.55 -13.11
CA ASP A 52 -8.52 11.20 -12.53
C ASP A 52 -7.30 10.43 -13.09
N LEU A 53 -6.31 11.18 -13.60
CA LEU A 53 -5.13 10.64 -14.27
C LEU A 53 -4.38 9.59 -13.45
N PHE A 54 -4.32 9.74 -12.12
CA PHE A 54 -3.69 8.77 -11.24
C PHE A 54 -4.43 7.42 -11.24
N GLU A 55 -5.76 7.42 -11.18
CA GLU A 55 -6.57 6.20 -11.21
C GLU A 55 -6.43 5.47 -12.56
N HIS A 56 -6.36 6.23 -13.64
CA HIS A 56 -6.12 5.69 -14.98
C HIS A 56 -4.72 5.09 -15.10
N PHE A 57 -3.70 5.80 -14.62
CA PHE A 57 -2.33 5.27 -14.59
C PHE A 57 -2.21 4.03 -13.71
N SER A 58 -2.84 4.02 -12.53
CA SER A 58 -2.81 2.86 -11.62
C SER A 58 -3.51 1.65 -12.22
N GLY A 59 -4.60 1.84 -12.98
CA GLY A 59 -5.24 0.76 -13.73
C GLY A 59 -4.30 0.11 -14.74
N VAL A 60 -3.61 0.91 -15.56
CA VAL A 60 -2.62 0.39 -16.53
C VAL A 60 -1.46 -0.31 -15.81
N ALA A 61 -0.94 0.27 -14.72
CA ALA A 61 0.15 -0.32 -13.94
C ALA A 61 -0.25 -1.66 -13.29
N GLN A 62 -1.49 -1.76 -12.81
CA GLN A 62 -2.03 -2.98 -12.23
C GLN A 62 -2.20 -4.07 -13.29
N ARG A 63 -2.70 -3.72 -14.49
CA ARG A 63 -2.82 -4.65 -15.61
C ARG A 63 -1.48 -5.15 -16.14
N LEU A 64 -0.47 -4.28 -16.18
CA LEU A 64 0.89 -4.64 -16.56
C LEU A 64 1.65 -5.41 -15.47
N GLY A 65 1.09 -5.50 -14.25
CA GLY A 65 1.73 -6.16 -13.11
C GLY A 65 2.97 -5.44 -12.59
N VAL A 66 3.12 -4.14 -12.87
CA VAL A 66 4.30 -3.34 -12.46
C VAL A 66 4.21 -2.94 -10.99
N TYR A 67 3.00 -2.64 -10.52
CA TYR A 67 2.72 -2.35 -9.12
C TYR A 67 1.30 -2.81 -8.80
N THR A 68 1.22 -4.05 -8.33
CA THR A 68 -0.04 -4.63 -7.89
C THR A 68 -0.21 -4.40 -6.40
N ALA A 69 -1.44 -4.52 -5.95
CA ALA A 69 -1.70 -4.45 -4.52
C ALA A 69 -1.37 -5.76 -3.79
N ASP A 70 -1.03 -6.83 -4.52
CA ASP A 70 -0.34 -7.99 -3.94
C ASP A 70 1.09 -7.62 -3.56
N ASP A 71 1.81 -6.87 -4.40
CA ASP A 71 3.13 -6.32 -4.03
C ASP A 71 3.04 -5.45 -2.77
N TYR A 72 1.95 -4.68 -2.62
CA TYR A 72 1.70 -3.91 -1.40
C TYR A 72 1.48 -4.81 -0.18
N ALA A 73 0.72 -5.90 -0.32
CA ALA A 73 0.51 -6.85 0.76
C ALA A 73 1.82 -7.58 1.14
N ASP A 74 2.65 -7.92 0.16
CA ASP A 74 3.94 -8.59 0.36
C ASP A 74 4.94 -7.69 1.08
N ILE A 75 5.02 -6.41 0.70
CA ILE A 75 5.82 -5.42 1.41
C ILE A 75 5.33 -5.29 2.86
N LEU A 76 4.02 -5.30 3.08
CA LEU A 76 3.45 -5.20 4.42
C LEU A 76 3.80 -6.42 5.28
N GLU A 77 3.66 -7.64 4.76
CA GLU A 77 4.07 -8.89 5.44
C GLU A 77 5.57 -8.89 5.74
N PHE A 78 6.38 -8.44 4.77
CA PHE A 78 7.82 -8.30 4.96
C PHE A 78 8.15 -7.35 6.12
N LEU A 79 7.48 -6.20 6.22
CA LEU A 79 7.72 -5.23 7.31
C LEU A 79 7.25 -5.75 8.67
N ILE A 80 6.10 -6.42 8.72
CA ILE A 80 5.58 -7.06 9.94
C ILE A 80 6.58 -8.10 10.46
N GLY A 81 7.09 -8.97 9.58
CA GLY A 81 8.09 -9.98 9.92
C GLY A 81 9.45 -9.38 10.29
N ARG A 82 9.91 -8.38 9.53
CA ARG A 82 11.19 -7.67 9.77
C ARG A 82 11.22 -7.01 11.15
N TRP A 83 10.13 -6.37 11.57
CA TRP A 83 10.01 -5.71 12.86
C TRP A 83 9.52 -6.63 13.98
N LYS A 84 9.23 -7.90 13.67
CA LYS A 84 8.74 -8.91 14.62
C LYS A 84 7.52 -8.44 15.40
N LEU A 85 6.61 -7.70 14.74
CA LEU A 85 5.45 -7.10 15.41
C LEU A 85 4.58 -8.14 16.10
N GLU A 86 4.47 -9.34 15.51
CA GLU A 86 3.74 -10.48 16.09
C GLU A 86 4.33 -10.99 17.41
N LYS A 87 5.64 -10.79 17.64
CA LYS A 87 6.35 -11.31 18.83
C LYS A 87 6.41 -10.30 19.97
N ILE A 88 5.81 -9.12 19.80
CA ILE A 88 5.72 -8.11 20.85
C ILE A 88 4.56 -8.51 21.76
N GLU A 89 4.84 -9.30 22.79
CA GLU A 89 3.83 -9.72 23.78
C GLU A 89 4.02 -9.03 25.14
N GLY A 90 5.23 -8.57 25.44
CA GLY A 90 5.56 -7.87 26.69
C GLY A 90 5.32 -6.37 26.61
N GLY A 91 4.51 -5.83 27.53
CA GLY A 91 4.34 -4.39 27.72
C GLY A 91 3.28 -3.71 26.83
N LEU A 92 2.48 -4.48 26.07
CA LEU A 92 1.36 -3.92 25.32
C LEU A 92 0.10 -3.76 26.18
N ASN A 93 -0.51 -2.58 26.10
CA ASN A 93 -1.83 -2.31 26.66
C ASN A 93 -2.91 -2.90 25.72
N GLY A 94 -4.17 -2.96 26.18
CA GLY A 94 -5.29 -3.50 25.37
C GLY A 94 -5.45 -2.83 24.00
N GLU A 95 -5.22 -1.52 23.90
CA GLU A 95 -5.23 -0.79 22.64
C GLU A 95 -4.06 -1.17 21.71
N GLY A 96 -2.87 -1.40 22.29
CA GLY A 96 -1.68 -1.85 21.56
C GLY A 96 -1.86 -3.24 20.95
N ARG A 97 -2.52 -4.16 21.69
CA ARG A 97 -2.86 -5.49 21.18
C ARG A 97 -3.91 -5.43 20.04
N ASN A 98 -4.94 -4.60 20.17
CA ASN A 98 -5.89 -4.36 19.08
C ASN A 98 -5.22 -3.77 17.83
N ALA A 99 -4.25 -2.87 18.01
CA ALA A 99 -3.47 -2.30 16.92
C ALA A 99 -2.59 -3.37 16.25
N GLN A 100 -1.93 -4.22 17.04
CA GLN A 100 -1.14 -5.35 16.56
C GLN A 100 -1.99 -6.33 15.73
N ASP A 101 -3.14 -6.76 16.25
CA ASP A 101 -4.07 -7.66 15.54
C ASP A 101 -4.56 -7.05 14.23
N PHE A 102 -4.85 -5.74 14.24
CA PHE A 102 -5.26 -5.01 13.04
C PHE A 102 -4.16 -5.03 11.97
N VAL A 103 -2.92 -4.70 12.35
CA VAL A 103 -1.79 -4.63 11.42
C VAL A 103 -1.43 -6.01 10.88
N CYS A 104 -1.35 -7.03 11.74
CA CYS A 104 -1.02 -8.41 11.33
C CYS A 104 -2.12 -9.01 10.44
N GLY A 105 -3.39 -8.67 10.67
CA GLY A 105 -4.50 -9.11 9.83
C GLY A 105 -4.68 -8.34 8.51
N LEU A 106 -4.00 -7.20 8.35
CA LEU A 106 -4.26 -6.27 7.26
C LEU A 106 -3.79 -6.80 5.90
N ALA A 107 -2.62 -7.44 5.83
CA ALA A 107 -2.10 -7.98 4.56
C ALA A 107 -3.07 -8.97 3.90
N ARG A 108 -3.57 -9.93 4.68
CA ARG A 108 -4.60 -10.89 4.22
C ARG A 108 -5.88 -10.20 3.77
N ARG A 109 -6.29 -9.11 4.44
CA ARG A 109 -7.48 -8.34 4.07
C ARG A 109 -7.30 -7.59 2.74
N ILE A 110 -6.10 -7.06 2.51
CA ILE A 110 -5.76 -6.36 1.25
C ILE A 110 -5.79 -7.34 0.08
N ARG A 111 -5.16 -8.52 0.20
CA ARG A 111 -5.21 -9.56 -0.85
C ARG A 111 -6.65 -9.91 -1.25
N LYS A 112 -7.52 -10.17 -0.27
CA LYS A 112 -8.96 -10.46 -0.54
C LYS A 112 -9.72 -9.31 -1.20
N LEU A 113 -9.39 -8.05 -0.86
CA LEU A 113 -9.99 -6.89 -1.50
C LEU A 113 -9.53 -6.76 -2.96
N GLN A 114 -8.30 -7.13 -3.24
CA GLN A 114 -7.70 -7.06 -4.56
C GLN A 114 -8.22 -8.13 -5.50
N GLU A 115 -8.32 -9.38 -5.04
CA GLU A 115 -8.97 -10.45 -5.79
C GLU A 115 -10.37 -10.01 -6.28
N ARG A 116 -11.15 -9.37 -5.40
CA ARG A 116 -12.47 -8.83 -5.76
C ARG A 116 -12.42 -7.66 -6.73
N ALA A 117 -11.41 -6.79 -6.61
CA ALA A 117 -11.23 -5.65 -7.52
C ALA A 117 -10.86 -6.14 -8.93
N VAL A 118 -9.95 -7.12 -9.03
CA VAL A 118 -9.57 -7.78 -10.28
C VAL A 118 -10.77 -8.51 -10.89
N GLU A 119 -11.54 -9.25 -10.08
CA GLU A 119 -12.75 -9.94 -10.58
C GLU A 119 -13.77 -8.95 -11.15
N ARG A 120 -13.94 -7.78 -10.54
CA ARG A 120 -14.79 -6.70 -11.07
C ARG A 120 -14.23 -6.11 -12.35
N ALA A 121 -12.93 -5.81 -12.40
CA ALA A 121 -12.26 -5.28 -13.58
C ALA A 121 -12.42 -6.23 -14.79
N ASN A 122 -12.23 -7.54 -14.57
CA ASN A 122 -12.42 -8.56 -15.60
C ASN A 122 -13.87 -8.64 -16.11
N LYS A 123 -14.87 -8.37 -15.26
CA LYS A 123 -16.29 -8.32 -15.65
C LYS A 123 -16.67 -7.06 -16.43
N LEU A 124 -15.98 -5.94 -16.17
CA LEU A 124 -16.25 -4.63 -16.79
C LEU A 124 -15.65 -4.48 -18.19
N GLY A 125 -14.77 -5.39 -18.60
CA GLY A 125 -14.11 -5.38 -19.91
C GLY A 125 -13.02 -4.30 -20.05
N PRO A 126 -12.08 -4.46 -20.98
CA PRO A 126 -10.98 -3.52 -21.16
C PRO A 126 -11.52 -2.16 -21.67
N ARG A 127 -11.30 -1.10 -20.90
CA ARG A 127 -11.61 0.27 -21.32
C ARG A 127 -10.36 0.88 -21.97
N GLY A 128 -10.50 1.44 -23.16
CA GLY A 128 -9.44 2.23 -23.79
C GLY A 128 -9.41 3.64 -23.20
N LEU A 129 -8.27 4.07 -22.69
CA LEU A 129 -8.05 5.45 -22.25
C LEU A 129 -6.92 6.11 -23.01
N LYS A 130 -7.10 7.40 -23.28
CA LYS A 130 -6.10 8.22 -23.96
C LYS A 130 -5.22 8.91 -22.94
N PHE A 131 -3.91 8.71 -23.05
CA PHE A 131 -2.95 9.41 -22.20
C PHE A 131 -2.27 10.53 -22.98
N SER A 132 -2.23 11.73 -22.41
CA SER A 132 -1.56 12.89 -23.02
C SER A 132 -0.05 12.65 -23.22
N TRP A 133 0.58 11.86 -22.35
CA TRP A 133 2.02 11.53 -22.40
C TRP A 133 2.45 10.72 -23.63
N ILE A 134 1.51 10.03 -24.27
CA ILE A 134 1.74 9.24 -25.48
C ILE A 134 1.01 9.84 -26.68
N PHE A 135 0.90 11.16 -26.73
CA PHE A 135 0.25 11.90 -27.82
C PHE A 135 -1.25 11.55 -27.99
N ASN A 136 -1.96 11.26 -26.89
CA ASN A 136 -3.37 10.84 -26.86
C ASN A 136 -3.63 9.48 -27.55
N ASN A 137 -2.63 8.61 -27.63
CA ASN A 137 -2.85 7.21 -28.01
C ASN A 137 -3.68 6.47 -26.96
N GLU A 138 -4.48 5.50 -27.42
CA GLU A 138 -5.32 4.66 -26.55
C GLU A 138 -4.53 3.50 -25.97
N VAL A 139 -4.62 3.32 -24.65
CA VAL A 139 -4.08 2.18 -23.91
C VAL A 139 -5.23 1.51 -23.19
N ALA A 140 -5.22 0.18 -23.21
CA ALA A 140 -6.24 -0.61 -22.56
C ALA A 140 -5.94 -0.71 -21.05
N LEU A 141 -6.91 -0.28 -20.23
CA LEU A 141 -6.94 -0.48 -18.78
C LEU A 141 -7.20 -1.93 -18.40
#